data_AF-A0A966ID48-F1
#
_entry.id   AF-A0A966ID48-F1
#
_cell.length_a   1.000
_cell.length_b   1.000
_cell.length_c   1.000
_cell.angle_alpha   90.00
_cell.angle_beta   90.00
_cell.angle_gamma   90.00
#
_symmetry.space_group_name_H-M   'P 1'
#
loop_
_entity.id
_entity.type
_entity.pdbx_description
1 polymer ?
#
loop_
_entity_poly.entity_id
_entity_poly.type
_entity_poly.pdbx_seq_one_letter_code
_entity_poly.pdbx_strand_id
1 'polypeptide(L)'
;MSQPKSAAIIAGAGLGNRLGAKVPKALLQIEGISLVERAFTSLSLVVDEIVITAPEGFADEFRKIVGDSAKVITGGVLRSDSVKLALDALSPSIEYVLVHDAARGLATTDLASRVLSELKGGE
;
A
#
# COMPACT_ATOMS: atom_id res chain seq x y z
N MET A 1 2.98 17.21 18.17
CA MET A 1 2.24 16.18 17.39
C MET A 1 2.68 14.83 17.93
N SER A 2 1.78 13.88 18.18
CA SER A 2 2.21 12.53 18.63
C SER A 2 2.90 11.80 17.48
N GLN A 3 3.78 10.87 17.80
CA GLN A 3 4.41 10.02 16.79
C GLN A 3 3.39 9.09 16.12
N PRO A 4 3.58 8.71 14.84
CA PRO A 4 2.70 7.79 14.14
C PRO A 4 2.75 6.41 14.83
N LYS A 5 1.59 5.76 14.99
CA LYS A 5 1.48 4.46 15.65
C LYS A 5 0.92 3.36 14.76
N SER A 6 0.28 3.74 13.66
CA SER A 6 -0.34 2.81 12.71
C SER A 6 0.14 3.09 11.29
N ALA A 7 0.40 2.02 10.56
CA ALA A 7 0.81 2.11 9.18
C ALA A 7 0.08 1.13 8.27
N ALA A 8 0.11 1.41 6.97
CA ALA A 8 -0.28 0.46 5.95
C ALA A 8 0.87 0.21 4.96
N ILE A 9 1.04 -1.06 4.62
CA ILE A 9 1.88 -1.50 3.51
C ILE A 9 0.96 -1.83 2.34
N ILE A 10 1.12 -1.13 1.22
CA ILE A 10 0.42 -1.43 -0.03
C ILE A 10 1.33 -2.28 -0.91
N ALA A 11 0.99 -3.57 -1.04
CA ALA A 11 1.70 -4.53 -1.85
C ALA A 11 1.34 -4.35 -3.34
N GLY A 12 2.21 -3.67 -4.09
CA GLY A 12 2.03 -3.34 -5.51
C GLY A 12 3.13 -3.86 -6.43
N ALA A 13 4.17 -4.53 -5.90
CA ALA A 13 5.35 -4.96 -6.65
C ALA A 13 5.11 -6.04 -7.72
N GLY A 14 3.94 -6.69 -7.70
CA GLY A 14 3.58 -7.71 -8.68
C GLY A 14 3.20 -7.12 -10.03
N LEU A 15 3.81 -7.62 -11.11
CA LEU A 15 3.49 -7.23 -12.49
C LEU A 15 2.06 -7.63 -12.91
N GLY A 16 1.50 -8.68 -12.31
CA GLY A 16 0.14 -9.13 -12.63
C GLY A 16 0.05 -9.93 -13.94
N ASN A 17 1.09 -10.70 -14.28
CA ASN A 17 1.21 -11.48 -15.52
C ASN A 17 -0.04 -12.28 -15.92
N ARG A 18 -0.78 -12.83 -14.95
CA ARG A 18 -2.03 -13.58 -15.19
C ARG A 18 -3.15 -12.74 -15.83
N LEU A 19 -3.10 -11.42 -15.65
CA LEU A 19 -4.08 -10.49 -16.19
C LEU A 19 -3.77 -10.11 -17.64
N GLY A 20 -2.56 -10.39 -18.14
CA GLY A 20 -2.15 -10.07 -19.51
C GLY A 20 -2.05 -8.57 -19.82
N ALA A 21 -1.99 -7.71 -18.79
CA ALA A 21 -1.85 -6.27 -18.97
C ALA A 21 -0.43 -5.87 -19.39
N LYS A 22 -0.33 -4.77 -20.14
CA LYS A 22 0.96 -4.18 -20.58
C LYS A 22 1.67 -3.38 -19.49
N VAL A 23 0.95 -3.05 -18.42
CA VAL A 23 1.45 -2.30 -17.26
C VAL A 23 1.23 -3.15 -16.01
N PRO A 24 2.00 -2.91 -14.94
CA PRO A 24 1.75 -3.52 -13.64
C PRO A 24 0.27 -3.39 -13.26
N LYS A 25 -0.32 -4.49 -12.81
CA LYS A 25 -1.76 -4.52 -12.46
C LYS A 25 -2.18 -3.39 -11.52
N ALA A 26 -1.33 -2.98 -10.57
CA ALA A 26 -1.61 -1.90 -9.64
C ALA A 26 -1.84 -0.53 -10.32
N LEU A 27 -1.30 -0.32 -11.52
CA LEU A 27 -1.47 0.91 -12.32
C LEU A 27 -2.69 0.86 -13.24
N LEU A 28 -3.40 -0.27 -13.33
CA LEU A 28 -4.62 -0.35 -14.13
C LEU A 28 -5.71 0.52 -13.53
N GLN A 29 -6.44 1.17 -14.41
CA GLN A 29 -7.49 2.10 -14.05
C GLN A 29 -8.87 1.46 -14.17
N ILE A 30 -9.70 1.73 -13.18
CA ILE A 30 -11.14 1.51 -13.22
C ILE A 30 -11.75 2.90 -13.16
N GLU A 31 -12.55 3.27 -14.17
CA GLU A 31 -13.16 4.60 -14.28
C GLU A 31 -12.14 5.75 -14.13
N GLY A 32 -10.96 5.59 -14.74
CA GLY A 32 -9.90 6.61 -14.76
C GLY A 32 -9.02 6.67 -13.51
N ILE A 33 -9.33 5.94 -12.45
CA ILE A 33 -8.55 5.94 -11.20
C ILE A 33 -7.80 4.61 -11.06
N SER A 34 -6.50 4.67 -10.80
CA SER A 34 -5.67 3.46 -10.72
C SER A 34 -5.98 2.63 -9.47
N LEU A 35 -5.74 1.31 -9.52
CA LEU A 35 -5.97 0.44 -8.36
C LEU A 35 -5.12 0.86 -7.14
N VAL A 36 -3.85 1.24 -7.35
CA VAL A 36 -2.97 1.73 -6.29
C VAL A 36 -3.45 3.05 -5.71
N GLU A 37 -3.95 3.97 -6.54
CA GLU A 37 -4.52 5.24 -6.09
C GLU A 37 -5.74 5.01 -5.20
N ARG A 38 -6.68 4.16 -5.63
CA ARG A 38 -7.86 3.84 -4.81
C ARG A 38 -7.48 3.19 -3.48
N ALA A 39 -6.52 2.26 -3.50
CA ALA A 39 -6.01 1.63 -2.29
C ALA A 39 -5.35 2.66 -1.35
N PHE A 40 -4.52 3.54 -1.89
CA PHE A 40 -3.87 4.61 -1.16
C PHE A 40 -4.88 5.57 -0.54
N THR A 41 -5.83 6.10 -1.31
CA THR A 41 -6.86 7.03 -0.83
C THR A 41 -7.70 6.43 0.30
N SER A 42 -8.07 5.15 0.19
CA SER A 42 -8.83 4.46 1.22
C SER A 42 -8.05 4.36 2.54
N LEU A 43 -6.78 3.96 2.47
CA LEU A 43 -5.93 3.71 3.63
C LEU A 43 -5.38 5.00 4.25
N SER A 44 -5.11 6.05 3.47
CA SER A 44 -4.54 7.31 3.96
C SER A 44 -5.48 8.07 4.91
N LEU A 45 -6.76 7.71 4.93
CA LEU A 45 -7.75 8.24 5.87
C LEU A 45 -7.77 7.48 7.21
N VAL A 46 -7.05 6.36 7.32
CA VAL A 46 -7.16 5.41 8.43
C VAL A 46 -5.85 5.25 9.22
N VAL A 47 -4.71 5.28 8.53
CA VAL A 47 -3.37 5.07 9.13
C VAL A 47 -2.52 6.34 9.10
N ASP A 48 -1.51 6.38 9.95
CA ASP A 48 -0.62 7.54 10.07
C ASP A 48 0.50 7.54 9.01
N GLU A 49 0.95 6.36 8.58
CA GLU A 49 2.05 6.18 7.62
C GLU A 49 1.69 5.16 6.54
N ILE A 50 2.14 5.38 5.30
CA ILE A 50 2.00 4.42 4.20
C ILE A 50 3.32 4.17 3.50
N VAL A 51 3.63 2.88 3.31
CA VAL A 51 4.70 2.42 2.42
C VAL A 51 4.09 1.62 1.27
N ILE A 52 4.45 1.95 0.04
CA ILE A 52 3.99 1.27 -1.17
C ILE A 52 5.17 0.58 -1.83
N THR A 53 5.01 -0.70 -2.13
CA THR A 53 5.98 -1.45 -2.92
C THR A 53 5.58 -1.39 -4.39
N ALA A 54 6.50 -0.92 -5.23
CA ALA A 54 6.33 -0.84 -6.69
C ALA A 54 7.20 -1.90 -7.38
N PRO A 55 6.84 -2.35 -8.59
CA PRO A 55 7.73 -3.20 -9.38
C PRO A 55 9.00 -2.45 -9.77
N GLU A 56 10.08 -3.19 -10.04
CA GLU A 56 11.32 -2.61 -10.55
C GLU A 56 11.06 -1.78 -11.82
N GLY A 57 11.60 -0.56 -11.85
CA GLY A 57 11.40 0.39 -12.94
C GLY A 57 10.08 1.17 -12.92
N PHE A 58 9.19 0.95 -11.96
CA PHE A 58 7.87 1.63 -11.88
C PHE A 58 7.68 2.52 -10.63
N ALA A 59 8.71 2.70 -9.80
CA ALA A 59 8.58 3.47 -8.57
C ALA A 59 8.18 4.94 -8.82
N ASP A 60 8.65 5.54 -9.91
CA ASP A 60 8.34 6.93 -10.24
C ASP A 60 6.88 7.12 -10.68
N GLU A 61 6.30 6.17 -11.40
CA GLU A 61 4.87 6.15 -11.75
C GLU A 61 4.00 6.12 -10.50
N PHE A 62 4.39 5.32 -9.50
CA PHE A 62 3.68 5.25 -8.23
C PHE A 62 3.83 6.55 -7.43
N ARG A 63 5.03 7.16 -7.40
CA ARG A 63 5.25 8.47 -6.76
C ARG A 63 4.44 9.58 -7.39
N LYS A 64 4.27 9.59 -8.72
CA LYS A 64 3.40 10.56 -9.42
C LYS A 64 1.94 10.49 -8.94
N ILE A 65 1.48 9.33 -8.49
CA ILE A 65 0.10 9.12 -8.01
C ILE A 65 -0.06 9.60 -6.57
N VAL A 66 0.88 9.25 -5.68
CA VAL A 66 0.72 9.46 -4.23
C VAL A 66 1.48 10.67 -3.69
N GLY A 67 2.35 11.27 -4.49
CA GLY A 67 3.21 12.38 -4.09
C GLY A 67 4.09 12.03 -2.88
N ASP A 68 4.28 13.01 -2.00
CA ASP A 68 5.04 12.85 -0.76
C ASP A 68 4.20 12.28 0.40
N SER A 69 2.92 11.97 0.16
CA SER A 69 2.01 11.45 1.18
C SER A 69 2.20 9.95 1.47
N ALA A 70 3.04 9.25 0.70
CA ALA A 70 3.45 7.88 0.98
C ALA A 70 4.89 7.62 0.52
N LYS A 71 5.60 6.74 1.22
CA LYS A 71 6.91 6.27 0.79
C LYS A 71 6.75 5.20 -0.28
N VAL A 72 7.34 5.41 -1.46
CA VAL A 72 7.36 4.40 -2.53
C VAL A 72 8.75 3.78 -2.63
N ILE A 73 8.81 2.47 -2.49
CA ILE A 73 10.03 1.66 -2.61
C ILE A 73 9.88 0.61 -3.70
N THR A 74 10.99 0.18 -4.30
CA THR A 74 11.00 -0.99 -5.18
C THR A 74 10.83 -2.26 -4.33
N GLY A 75 9.91 -3.13 -4.72
CA GLY A 75 9.69 -4.42 -4.06
C GLY A 75 10.79 -5.44 -4.36
N GLY A 76 10.80 -6.52 -3.59
CA GLY A 76 11.70 -7.67 -3.77
C GLY A 76 11.17 -8.69 -4.78
N VAL A 77 11.94 -9.75 -4.99
CA VAL A 77 11.61 -10.83 -5.94
C VAL A 77 10.31 -11.54 -5.54
N LEU A 78 10.14 -11.84 -4.25
CA LEU A 78 8.92 -12.44 -3.71
C LEU A 78 8.03 -11.38 -3.05
N ARG A 79 6.75 -11.72 -2.89
CA ARG A 79 5.80 -10.91 -2.12
C ARG A 79 6.28 -10.72 -0.67
N SER A 80 6.82 -11.78 -0.05
CA SER A 80 7.37 -11.72 1.31
C SER A 80 8.56 -10.76 1.41
N ASP A 81 9.44 -10.75 0.42
CA ASP A 81 10.61 -9.87 0.39
C ASP A 81 10.18 -8.40 0.28
N SER A 82 9.18 -8.14 -0.58
CA SER A 82 8.58 -6.81 -0.73
C SER A 82 7.97 -6.32 0.59
N VAL A 83 7.22 -7.18 1.28
CA VAL A 83 6.63 -6.84 2.59
C VAL A 83 7.71 -6.60 3.64
N LYS A 84 8.77 -7.42 3.67
CA LYS A 84 9.89 -7.24 4.60
C LYS A 84 10.60 -5.90 4.38
N LEU A 85 10.94 -5.56 3.14
CA LEU A 85 11.54 -4.27 2.79
C LEU A 85 10.64 -3.09 3.18
N ALA A 86 9.31 -3.26 3.05
CA ALA A 86 8.36 -2.24 3.46
C ALA A 86 8.27 -2.09 4.98
N LEU A 87 8.31 -3.20 5.73
CA LEU A 87 8.37 -3.17 7.20
C LEU A 87 9.64 -2.45 7.69
N ASP A 88 10.80 -2.75 7.10
CA ASP A 88 12.07 -2.11 7.44
C ASP A 88 12.09 -0.60 7.13
N ALA A 89 11.19 -0.14 6.25
CA ALA A 89 11.06 1.25 5.85
C ALA A 89 10.09 2.06 6.74
N LEU A 90 9.33 1.42 7.63
CA LEU A 90 8.37 2.10 8.51
C LEU A 90 9.08 2.87 9.64
N SER A 91 8.39 3.88 10.19
CA SER A 91 8.87 4.55 11.40
C SER A 91 9.01 3.57 12.57
N PRO A 92 10.04 3.67 13.42
CA PRO A 92 10.22 2.79 14.57
C PRO A 92 9.10 2.82 15.62
N SER A 93 8.24 3.85 15.59
CA SER A 93 7.11 4.04 16.49
C SER A 93 5.83 3.31 16.07
N ILE A 94 5.83 2.68 14.88
CA ILE A 94 4.67 1.94 14.38
C ILE A 94 4.46 0.68 15.22
N GLU A 95 3.27 0.55 15.79
CA GLU A 95 2.83 -0.60 16.61
C GLU A 95 1.88 -1.52 15.82
N TYR A 96 1.11 -0.94 14.89
CA TYR A 96 0.08 -1.65 14.13
C TYR A 96 0.32 -1.51 12.63
N VAL A 97 0.34 -2.63 11.91
CA VAL A 97 0.57 -2.65 10.45
C VAL A 97 -0.55 -3.38 9.74
N LEU A 98 -1.21 -2.67 8.82
CA LEU A 98 -2.11 -3.28 7.84
C LEU A 98 -1.31 -3.64 6.59
N VAL A 99 -1.44 -4.87 6.08
CA VAL A 99 -0.86 -5.24 4.78
C VAL A 99 -1.99 -5.43 3.77
N HIS A 100 -2.03 -4.58 2.76
CA HIS A 100 -3.10 -4.55 1.77
C HIS A 100 -2.55 -4.79 0.35
N ASP A 101 -3.22 -5.62 -0.44
CA ASP A 101 -2.84 -5.79 -1.84
C ASP A 101 -3.38 -4.63 -2.68
N ALA A 102 -2.53 -3.96 -3.47
CA ALA A 102 -2.95 -2.90 -4.40
C ALA A 102 -4.03 -3.40 -5.38
N ALA A 103 -3.99 -4.70 -5.70
CA ALA A 103 -4.99 -5.42 -6.47
C ALA A 103 -6.45 -5.28 -5.97
N ARG A 104 -6.63 -4.97 -4.69
CA ARG A 104 -7.93 -4.88 -4.00
C ARG A 104 -8.34 -3.41 -3.82
N GLY A 105 -8.15 -2.60 -4.86
CA GLY A 105 -8.43 -1.16 -4.85
C GLY A 105 -9.90 -0.78 -4.60
N LEU A 106 -10.84 -1.73 -4.58
CA LEU A 106 -12.25 -1.48 -4.24
C LEU A 106 -12.58 -1.74 -2.75
N ALA A 107 -11.59 -2.13 -1.93
CA ALA A 107 -11.76 -2.25 -0.49
C ALA A 107 -12.02 -0.86 0.13
N THR A 108 -13.04 -0.77 0.98
CA THR A 108 -13.53 0.51 1.51
C THR A 108 -12.71 0.98 2.71
N THR A 109 -12.76 2.30 2.96
CA THR A 109 -12.19 2.92 4.17
C THR A 109 -12.80 2.31 5.43
N ASP A 110 -14.12 2.05 5.45
CA ASP A 110 -14.79 1.41 6.59
C ASP A 110 -14.25 0.00 6.90
N LEU A 111 -13.84 -0.76 5.87
CA LEU A 111 -13.21 -2.05 6.10
C LEU A 111 -11.85 -1.88 6.79
N ALA A 112 -11.02 -0.98 6.29
CA ALA A 112 -9.71 -0.71 6.87
C ALA A 112 -9.82 -0.18 8.32
N SER A 113 -10.74 0.76 8.56
CA SER A 113 -11.00 1.31 9.89
C SER A 113 -11.44 0.24 10.90
N ARG A 114 -12.33 -0.67 10.51
CA ARG A 114 -12.75 -1.79 11.36
C ARG A 114 -11.57 -2.70 11.69
N VAL A 115 -10.80 -3.13 10.70
CA VAL A 115 -9.64 -4.01 10.93
C VAL A 115 -8.63 -3.36 11.88
N LEU A 116 -8.32 -2.07 11.70
CA LEU A 116 -7.41 -1.37 12.60
C LEU A 116 -7.97 -1.23 14.01
N SER A 117 -9.27 -1.01 14.15
CA SER A 117 -9.95 -0.92 15.44
C SER A 117 -9.87 -2.23 16.21
N GLU A 118 -10.22 -3.36 15.58
CA GLU A 118 -10.15 -4.69 16.21
C GLU A 118 -8.72 -5.06 16.58
N LEU A 119 -7.75 -4.79 15.69
CA LEU A 119 -6.34 -5.04 15.97
C LEU A 119 -5.83 -4.22 17.17
N LYS A 120 -6.29 -2.97 17.33
CA LYS A 120 -5.99 -2.15 18.51
C LYS A 120 -6.68 -2.67 19.78
N GLY A 121 -7.83 -3.33 19.63
CA GLY A 121 -8.55 -4.01 20.70
C GLY A 121 -7.94 -5.35 21.12
N GLY A 122 -7.06 -5.92 20.29
CA GLY A 122 -6.40 -7.21 20.53
C GLY A 122 -7.17 -8.43 20.03
N GLU A 123 -8.10 -8.23 19.09
CA GLU A 123 -8.86 -9.30 18.40
C GLU A 123 -8.27 -9.69 17.04
#